data_AF-A0A8J8SHF7-F1
#
_entry.id   AF-A0A8J8SHF7-F1
#
_cell.length_a   1.000
_cell.length_b   1.000
_cell.length_c   1.000
_cell.angle_alpha   90.00
_cell.angle_beta   90.00
_cell.angle_gamma   90.00
#
_symmetry.space_group_name_H-M   'P 1'
#
loop_
_entity.id
_entity.type
_entity.pdbx_description
1 polymer ?
#
loop_
_entity_poly.entity_id
_entity_poly.type
_entity_poly.pdbx_seq_one_letter_code
_entity_poly.pdbx_strand_id
1 'polypeptide(L)'
;MGKHKPKVKFRSIYTHKKVNKKWIITITIVTLIMAILLGYISDIFMDKVILWGAALIVFLIVLMGIFFDLLGIAVTAAEETPFHSMAASRVRGAKESILIIRNAGAVANFFNDVIGDIAGIISGVAGGAIVAMVVKYGLDKTVVTISLTGIIAAITVGGKAIGKEIALRHANLIVYRLGVIYSYMRKQNNK
;
A
#
# COMPACT_ATOMS: atom_id res chain seq x y z
N MET A 1 31.52 -29.02 -37.18
CA MET A 1 31.47 -27.74 -36.43
C MET A 1 30.18 -27.67 -35.62
N GLY A 2 30.21 -28.11 -34.36
CA GLY A 2 29.06 -28.04 -33.46
C GLY A 2 28.91 -26.64 -32.86
N LYS A 3 27.80 -25.95 -33.15
CA LYS A 3 27.49 -24.64 -32.58
C LYS A 3 27.06 -24.80 -31.12
N HIS A 4 27.99 -24.61 -30.18
CA HIS A 4 27.67 -24.47 -28.76
C HIS A 4 26.94 -23.14 -28.53
N LYS A 5 25.62 -23.19 -28.33
CA LYS A 5 24.85 -22.04 -27.82
C LYS A 5 25.14 -21.88 -26.31
N PRO A 6 25.55 -20.70 -25.81
CA PRO A 6 25.72 -20.49 -24.38
C PRO A 6 24.36 -20.60 -23.67
N LYS A 7 24.21 -21.58 -22.78
CA LYS A 7 23.02 -21.71 -21.93
C LYS A 7 23.09 -20.66 -20.83
N VAL A 8 22.37 -19.56 -20.99
CA VAL A 8 22.17 -18.56 -19.94
C VAL A 8 21.37 -19.20 -18.80
N LYS A 9 22.05 -19.56 -17.69
CA LYS A 9 21.40 -20.11 -16.50
C LYS A 9 20.93 -18.94 -15.63
N PHE A 10 19.64 -18.64 -15.68
CA PHE A 10 19.01 -17.79 -14.68
C PHE A 10 19.01 -18.54 -13.35
N ARG A 11 19.95 -18.19 -12.47
CA ARG A 11 20.02 -18.73 -11.11
C ARG A 11 18.89 -18.08 -10.31
N SER A 12 17.72 -18.72 -10.29
CA SER A 12 16.63 -18.33 -9.40
C SER A 12 17.11 -18.46 -7.94
N ILE A 13 17.28 -17.32 -7.25
CA ILE A 13 17.64 -17.24 -5.83
C ILE A 13 16.48 -17.74 -4.93
N TYR A 14 15.30 -17.97 -5.49
CA TYR A 14 14.11 -18.47 -4.79
C TYR A 14 14.10 -20.00 -4.67
N THR A 15 15.19 -20.59 -4.21
CA THR A 15 15.21 -22.03 -3.87
C THR A 15 15.10 -22.17 -2.35
N HIS A 16 13.93 -22.64 -1.89
CA HIS A 16 13.61 -23.17 -0.55
C HIS A 16 13.16 -22.22 0.59
N LYS A 17 12.38 -21.16 0.34
CA LYS A 17 11.53 -20.60 1.42
C LYS A 17 10.17 -21.32 1.39
N LYS A 18 9.86 -22.12 2.42
CA LYS A 18 8.53 -22.75 2.56
C LYS A 18 7.48 -21.64 2.53
N VAL A 19 6.52 -21.74 1.62
CA VAL A 19 5.36 -20.85 1.58
C VAL A 19 4.69 -20.90 2.95
N ASN A 20 4.65 -19.76 3.64
CA ASN A 20 4.06 -19.68 4.97
C ASN A 20 2.54 -19.70 4.86
N LYS A 21 1.97 -20.90 4.68
CA LYS A 21 0.52 -21.11 4.53
C LYS A 21 -0.29 -20.48 5.66
N LYS A 22 0.23 -20.51 6.90
CA LYS A 22 -0.40 -19.85 8.05
C LYS A 22 -0.50 -18.35 7.84
N TRP A 23 0.57 -17.70 7.38
CA TRP A 23 0.58 -16.27 7.11
C TRP A 23 -0.37 -15.89 5.97
N ILE A 24 -0.45 -16.69 4.90
CA ILE A 24 -1.42 -16.47 3.81
C ILE A 24 -2.86 -16.53 4.35
N ILE A 25 -3.20 -17.56 5.13
CA ILE A 25 -4.54 -17.69 5.70
C ILE A 25 -4.84 -16.52 6.66
N THR A 26 -3.88 -16.15 7.51
CA THR A 26 -4.02 -15.03 8.43
C THR A 26 -4.26 -13.71 7.69
N ILE A 27 -3.47 -13.41 6.64
CA ILE A 27 -3.62 -12.15 5.93
C ILE A 27 -4.97 -12.10 5.20
N THR A 28 -5.41 -13.19 4.57
CA THR A 28 -6.73 -13.24 3.92
C THR A 28 -7.86 -12.99 4.92
N ILE A 29 -7.86 -13.66 6.07
CA ILE A 29 -8.91 -13.48 7.09
C ILE A 29 -8.90 -12.06 7.67
N VAL A 30 -7.71 -11.53 8.00
CA VAL A 30 -7.58 -10.17 8.54
C VAL A 30 -8.04 -9.14 7.52
N THR A 31 -7.67 -9.30 6.25
CA THR A 31 -8.09 -8.40 5.16
C THR A 31 -9.61 -8.41 5.00
N LEU A 32 -10.24 -9.59 5.05
CA LEU A 32 -11.69 -9.74 4.95
C LEU A 32 -12.41 -9.03 6.10
N ILE A 33 -11.99 -9.28 7.34
CA ILE A 33 -12.61 -8.65 8.53
C ILE A 33 -12.43 -7.12 8.47
N MET A 34 -11.22 -6.67 8.11
CA MET A 34 -10.91 -5.25 8.02
C MET A 34 -11.72 -4.55 6.92
N ALA A 35 -11.88 -5.19 5.75
CA ALA A 35 -12.68 -4.66 4.65
C ALA A 35 -14.15 -4.48 5.04
N ILE A 36 -14.74 -5.46 5.74
CA ILE A 36 -16.14 -5.38 6.22
C ILE A 36 -16.29 -4.25 7.24
N LEU A 37 -15.40 -4.19 8.25
CA LEU A 37 -15.47 -3.18 9.30
C LEU A 37 -15.29 -1.75 8.74
N LEU A 38 -14.26 -1.53 7.93
CA LEU A 38 -13.99 -0.22 7.35
C LEU A 38 -15.04 0.18 6.31
N GLY A 39 -15.55 -0.78 5.52
CA GLY A 39 -16.65 -0.54 4.59
C GLY A 39 -17.90 -0.06 5.32
N TYR A 40 -18.27 -0.73 6.41
CA TYR A 40 -19.43 -0.34 7.25
C TYR A 40 -19.26 1.05 7.88
N ILE A 41 -18.06 1.36 8.41
CA ILE A 41 -17.76 2.68 8.94
C ILE A 41 -17.89 3.74 7.83
N SER A 42 -17.29 3.48 6.66
CA SER A 42 -17.34 4.43 5.53
C SER A 42 -18.78 4.73 5.09
N ASP A 43 -19.64 3.71 5.06
CA ASP A 43 -21.05 3.84 4.66
C ASP A 43 -21.82 4.79 5.60
N ILE A 44 -21.69 4.58 6.93
CA ILE A 44 -22.30 5.46 7.95
C ILE A 44 -21.82 6.90 7.82
N PHE A 45 -20.54 7.09 7.49
CA PHE A 45 -19.97 8.43 7.32
C PHE A 45 -20.49 9.11 6.05
N MET A 46 -20.69 8.37 4.96
CA MET A 46 -21.14 8.94 3.69
C MET A 46 -22.60 9.39 3.70
N ASP A 47 -23.47 8.70 4.44
CA ASP A 47 -24.88 9.06 4.56
C ASP A 47 -25.11 10.46 5.15
N LYS A 48 -24.14 10.99 5.89
CA LYS A 48 -24.24 12.29 6.58
C LYS A 48 -23.58 13.45 5.84
N VAL A 49 -22.96 13.19 4.69
CA VAL A 49 -22.05 14.14 4.04
C VAL A 49 -22.64 14.69 2.74
N ILE A 50 -22.48 15.99 2.54
CA ILE A 50 -22.90 16.69 1.31
C ILE A 50 -21.98 16.25 0.15
N LEU A 51 -22.47 16.27 -1.09
CA LEU A 51 -21.75 15.85 -2.30
C LEU A 51 -20.25 16.23 -2.33
N TRP A 52 -19.92 17.49 -2.02
CA TRP A 52 -18.53 17.97 -1.99
C TRP A 52 -17.67 17.29 -0.92
N GLY A 53 -18.23 17.04 0.26
CA GLY A 53 -17.54 16.31 1.31
C GLY A 53 -17.34 14.83 0.95
N ALA A 54 -18.30 14.21 0.25
CA ALA A 54 -18.19 12.84 -0.20
C ALA A 54 -17.05 12.69 -1.22
N ALA A 55 -16.95 13.62 -2.17
CA ALA A 55 -15.84 13.69 -3.13
C ALA A 55 -14.48 13.87 -2.43
N LEU A 56 -14.41 14.73 -1.41
CA LEU A 56 -13.19 14.93 -0.61
C LEU A 56 -12.77 13.63 0.10
N ILE A 57 -13.73 12.92 0.71
CA ILE A 57 -13.46 11.66 1.41
C ILE A 57 -12.89 10.62 0.45
N VAL A 58 -13.52 10.43 -0.71
CA VAL A 58 -13.01 9.50 -1.75
C VAL A 58 -11.60 9.88 -2.17
N PHE A 59 -11.35 11.16 -2.41
CA PHE A 59 -10.03 11.65 -2.78
C PHE A 59 -8.97 11.36 -1.71
N LEU A 60 -9.28 11.58 -0.43
CA LEU A 60 -8.39 11.26 0.68
C LEU A 60 -8.13 9.76 0.80
N ILE A 61 -9.13 8.91 0.59
CA ILE A 61 -8.97 7.44 0.62
C ILE A 61 -8.03 6.99 -0.50
N VAL A 62 -8.19 7.52 -1.72
CA VAL A 62 -7.31 7.21 -2.86
C VAL A 62 -5.87 7.65 -2.58
N LEU A 63 -5.68 8.88 -2.09
CA LEU A 63 -4.34 9.38 -1.71
C LEU A 63 -3.68 8.53 -0.64
N MET A 64 -4.45 8.11 0.36
CA MET A 64 -3.98 7.22 1.41
C MET A 64 -3.55 5.86 0.83
N GLY A 65 -4.32 5.29 -0.09
CA GLY A 65 -3.96 4.04 -0.78
C GLY A 65 -2.67 4.16 -1.59
N ILE A 66 -2.48 5.27 -2.33
CA ILE A 66 -1.24 5.55 -3.07
C ILE A 66 -0.05 5.68 -2.11
N PHE A 67 -0.24 6.37 -0.98
CA PHE A 67 0.81 6.54 0.02
C PHE A 67 1.27 5.21 0.62
N PHE A 68 0.34 4.30 0.94
CA PHE A 68 0.70 2.98 1.45
C PHE A 68 1.37 2.09 0.39
N ASP A 69 0.95 2.17 -0.87
CA ASP A 69 1.65 1.51 -1.98
C ASP A 69 3.12 1.98 -2.09
N LEU A 70 3.35 3.29 -2.02
CA LEU A 70 4.70 3.89 -1.98
C LEU A 70 5.54 3.30 -0.84
N LEU A 71 4.97 3.14 0.36
CA LEU A 71 5.68 2.53 1.49
C LEU A 71 6.04 1.06 1.23
N GLY A 72 5.13 0.28 0.66
CA GLY A 72 5.38 -1.12 0.33
C GLY A 72 6.50 -1.29 -0.71
N ILE A 73 6.50 -0.46 -1.74
CA ILE A 73 7.55 -0.43 -2.76
C ILE A 73 8.89 0.00 -2.15
N ALA A 74 8.91 1.04 -1.31
CA ALA A 74 10.12 1.52 -0.67
C ALA A 74 10.75 0.45 0.25
N VAL A 75 9.92 -0.29 0.99
CA VAL A 75 10.37 -1.40 1.85
C VAL A 75 11.00 -2.53 1.04
N THR A 76 10.46 -2.82 -0.14
CA THR A 76 10.99 -3.86 -1.04
C THR A 76 12.27 -3.41 -1.76
N ALA A 77 12.41 -2.12 -2.04
CA ALA A 77 13.54 -1.54 -2.75
C ALA A 77 14.73 -1.16 -1.85
N ALA A 78 14.56 -1.10 -0.53
CA ALA A 78 15.61 -0.70 0.39
C ALA A 78 16.71 -1.77 0.55
N GLU A 79 17.95 -1.32 0.70
CA GLU A 79 19.13 -2.18 0.90
C GLU A 79 19.56 -2.20 2.36
N GLU A 80 20.02 -3.34 2.88
CA GLU A 80 20.48 -3.47 4.28
C GLU A 80 21.85 -2.80 4.53
N THR A 81 22.68 -2.64 3.48
CA THR A 81 24.07 -2.13 3.54
C THR A 81 24.24 -0.79 4.28
N PRO A 82 23.49 0.29 3.97
CA PRO A 82 23.60 1.56 4.69
C PRO A 82 23.16 1.45 6.16
N PHE A 83 22.23 0.53 6.48
CA PHE A 83 21.71 0.38 7.83
C PHE A 83 22.66 -0.34 8.78
N HIS A 84 23.51 -1.24 8.28
CA HIS A 84 24.54 -1.87 9.10
C HIS A 84 25.57 -0.85 9.61
N SER A 85 26.01 0.07 8.76
CA SER A 85 26.91 1.16 9.15
C SER A 85 26.24 2.14 10.14
N MET A 86 24.96 2.46 9.92
CA MET A 86 24.17 3.26 10.86
C MET A 86 24.00 2.56 12.22
N ALA A 87 23.81 1.24 12.23
CA ALA A 87 23.68 0.46 13.46
C ALA A 87 25.00 0.39 14.25
N ALA A 88 26.14 0.29 13.55
CA ALA A 88 27.47 0.36 14.17
C ALA A 88 27.70 1.73 14.83
N SER A 89 27.23 2.81 14.18
CA SER A 89 27.27 4.18 14.71
C SER A 89 26.18 4.47 15.75
N ARG A 90 25.44 3.44 16.21
CA ARG A 90 24.33 3.53 17.19
C ARG A 90 23.23 4.53 16.81
N VAL A 91 23.00 4.74 15.52
CA VAL A 91 21.90 5.58 15.03
C VAL A 91 20.57 4.94 15.39
N ARG A 92 19.67 5.75 15.97
CA ARG A 92 18.35 5.29 16.41
C ARG A 92 17.50 4.85 15.21
N GLY A 93 16.75 3.77 15.37
CA GLY A 93 15.92 3.20 14.29
C GLY A 93 16.67 2.30 13.30
N ALA A 94 18.01 2.25 13.32
CA ALA A 94 18.79 1.45 12.37
C ALA A 94 18.53 -0.06 12.50
N LYS A 95 18.54 -0.60 13.73
CA LYS A 95 18.25 -2.03 13.98
C LYS A 95 16.83 -2.43 13.56
N GLU A 96 15.87 -1.54 13.77
CA GLU A 96 14.47 -1.78 13.40
C GLU A 96 14.25 -1.69 11.88
N SER A 97 14.96 -0.77 11.21
CA SER A 97 14.96 -0.69 9.75
C SER A 97 15.48 -1.98 9.12
N ILE A 98 16.56 -2.57 9.68
CA ILE A 98 17.06 -3.88 9.24
C ILE A 98 16.01 -4.98 9.43
N LEU A 99 15.28 -4.98 10.56
CA LEU A 99 14.20 -5.94 10.80
C LEU A 99 13.07 -5.81 9.77
N ILE A 100 12.69 -4.57 9.42
CA ILE A 100 11.69 -4.29 8.39
C ILE A 100 12.15 -4.82 7.03
N ILE A 101 13.41 -4.56 6.64
CA ILE A 101 13.96 -5.02 5.35
C ILE A 101 14.03 -6.55 5.29
N ARG A 102 14.43 -7.22 6.39
CA ARG A 102 14.46 -8.69 6.45
C ARG A 102 13.08 -9.32 6.29
N ASN A 103 12.03 -8.61 6.72
CA ASN A 103 10.64 -9.02 6.57
C ASN A 103 9.93 -8.28 5.43
N ALA A 104 10.67 -7.68 4.49
CA ALA A 104 10.14 -6.79 3.47
C ALA A 104 8.97 -7.41 2.70
N GLY A 105 9.03 -8.69 2.33
CA GLY A 105 7.94 -9.35 1.61
C GLY A 105 6.61 -9.33 2.36
N ALA A 106 6.62 -9.56 3.68
CA ALA A 106 5.39 -9.54 4.47
C ALA A 106 4.88 -8.12 4.71
N VAL A 107 5.80 -7.18 4.96
CA VAL A 107 5.48 -5.77 5.22
C VAL A 107 4.98 -5.07 3.96
N ALA A 108 5.59 -5.34 2.81
CA ALA A 108 5.19 -4.79 1.53
C ALA A 108 3.83 -5.32 1.08
N ASN A 109 3.57 -6.61 1.22
CA ASN A 109 2.25 -7.19 0.92
C ASN A 109 1.15 -6.62 1.84
N PHE A 110 1.48 -6.26 3.08
CA PHE A 110 0.52 -5.61 3.96
C PHE A 110 0.21 -4.17 3.49
N PHE A 111 1.24 -3.38 3.19
CA PHE A 111 1.03 -1.98 2.78
C PHE A 111 0.45 -1.83 1.37
N ASN A 112 0.95 -2.58 0.39
CA ASN A 112 0.46 -2.51 -0.98
C ASN A 112 -0.88 -3.25 -1.13
N ASP A 113 -0.90 -4.55 -0.81
CA ASP A 113 -2.04 -5.38 -1.21
C ASP A 113 -3.18 -5.24 -0.20
N VAL A 114 -2.93 -5.38 1.10
CA VAL A 114 -4.03 -5.29 2.10
C VAL A 114 -4.59 -3.88 2.18
N ILE A 115 -3.75 -2.89 2.49
CA ILE A 115 -4.26 -1.52 2.70
C ILE A 115 -4.64 -0.86 1.37
N GLY A 116 -3.85 -1.07 0.31
CA GLY A 116 -4.13 -0.51 -1.01
C GLY A 116 -5.41 -1.07 -1.63
N ASP A 117 -5.67 -2.38 -1.56
CA ASP A 117 -6.90 -2.97 -2.10
C ASP A 117 -8.13 -2.55 -1.28
N ILE A 118 -8.00 -2.49 0.05
CA ILE A 118 -9.08 -1.99 0.92
C ILE A 118 -9.41 -0.53 0.57
N ALA A 119 -8.40 0.34 0.41
CA ALA A 119 -8.62 1.73 0.01
C ALA A 119 -9.33 1.81 -1.35
N GLY A 120 -8.91 0.96 -2.31
CA GLY A 120 -9.56 0.84 -3.62
C GLY A 120 -11.04 0.45 -3.51
N ILE A 121 -11.34 -0.62 -2.78
CA ILE A 121 -12.73 -1.11 -2.58
C ILE A 121 -13.60 -0.03 -1.92
N ILE A 122 -13.13 0.55 -0.81
CA ILE A 122 -13.89 1.58 -0.09
C ILE A 122 -14.10 2.81 -0.97
N SER A 123 -13.08 3.25 -1.71
CA SER A 123 -13.21 4.38 -2.64
C SER A 123 -14.23 4.11 -3.76
N GLY A 124 -14.36 2.86 -4.20
CA GLY A 124 -15.33 2.44 -5.20
C GLY A 124 -16.76 2.42 -4.67
N VAL A 125 -16.98 1.84 -3.49
CA VAL A 125 -18.29 1.88 -2.79
C VAL A 125 -18.69 3.33 -2.56
N ALA A 126 -17.76 4.15 -2.10
CA ALA A 126 -17.98 5.56 -1.86
C ALA A 126 -18.24 6.35 -3.16
N GLY A 127 -17.52 6.04 -4.24
CA GLY A 127 -17.82 6.56 -5.57
C GLY A 127 -19.25 6.24 -6.00
N GLY A 128 -19.75 5.04 -5.71
CA GLY A 128 -21.13 4.64 -5.97
C GLY A 128 -22.16 5.52 -5.23
N ALA A 129 -21.93 5.84 -3.97
CA ALA A 129 -22.78 6.76 -3.21
C ALA A 129 -22.75 8.18 -3.78
N ILE A 130 -21.60 8.66 -4.28
CA ILE A 130 -21.52 9.94 -5.01
C ILE A 130 -22.37 9.91 -6.27
N VAL A 131 -22.29 8.84 -7.09
CA VAL A 131 -23.12 8.68 -8.28
C VAL A 131 -24.60 8.78 -7.92
N ALA A 132 -25.03 8.09 -6.84
CA ALA A 132 -26.42 8.13 -6.38
C ALA A 132 -26.90 9.54 -6.00
N MET A 133 -26.02 10.37 -5.44
CA MET A 133 -26.32 11.78 -5.15
C MET A 133 -26.37 12.63 -6.42
N VAL A 134 -25.46 12.42 -7.37
CA VAL A 134 -25.35 13.23 -8.61
C VAL A 134 -26.50 12.96 -9.57
N VAL A 135 -26.99 11.71 -9.66
CA VAL A 135 -28.13 11.35 -10.52
C VAL A 135 -29.42 12.08 -10.12
N LYS A 136 -29.55 12.51 -8.86
CA LYS A 136 -30.70 13.33 -8.41
C LYS A 136 -30.78 14.69 -9.11
N TYR A 137 -29.69 15.18 -9.71
CA TYR A 137 -29.66 16.41 -10.49
C TYR A 137 -30.09 16.21 -11.96
N GLY A 138 -30.58 15.03 -12.34
CA GLY A 138 -31.11 14.74 -13.68
C GLY A 138 -30.05 14.30 -14.70
N LEU A 139 -28.84 13.97 -14.26
CA LEU A 139 -27.78 13.46 -15.11
C LEU A 139 -27.91 11.95 -15.36
N ASP A 140 -27.51 11.51 -16.55
CA ASP A 140 -27.52 10.07 -16.89
C ASP A 140 -26.57 9.28 -15.98
N LYS A 141 -27.13 8.24 -15.33
CA LYS A 141 -26.39 7.40 -14.38
C LYS A 141 -25.16 6.76 -15.01
N THR A 142 -25.26 6.31 -16.25
CA THR A 142 -24.17 5.60 -16.94
C THR A 142 -23.02 6.56 -17.21
N VAL A 143 -23.32 7.75 -17.74
CA VAL A 143 -22.32 8.80 -18.01
C VAL A 143 -21.61 9.22 -16.74
N VAL A 144 -22.35 9.47 -15.65
CA VAL A 144 -21.76 9.87 -14.36
C VAL A 144 -20.89 8.76 -13.78
N THR A 145 -21.35 7.51 -13.82
CA THR A 145 -20.59 6.36 -13.30
C THR A 145 -19.28 6.17 -14.06
N ILE A 146 -19.32 6.14 -15.39
CA ILE A 146 -18.13 5.95 -16.23
C ILE A 146 -17.15 7.09 -16.04
N SER A 147 -17.65 8.34 -16.01
CA SER A 147 -16.78 9.51 -15.82
C SER A 147 -16.11 9.49 -14.44
N LEU A 148 -16.86 9.22 -13.37
CA LEU A 148 -16.31 9.21 -12.02
C LEU A 148 -15.30 8.06 -11.82
N THR A 149 -15.65 6.84 -12.23
CA THR A 149 -14.76 5.67 -12.13
C THR A 149 -13.51 5.85 -12.98
N GLY A 150 -13.63 6.44 -14.17
CA GLY A 150 -12.48 6.81 -15.01
C GLY A 150 -11.56 7.82 -14.35
N ILE A 151 -12.10 8.88 -13.73
CA ILE A 151 -11.32 9.87 -12.99
C ILE A 151 -10.59 9.24 -11.80
N ILE A 152 -11.29 8.43 -11.00
CA ILE A 152 -10.70 7.73 -9.85
C ILE A 152 -9.57 6.80 -10.31
N ALA A 153 -9.79 6.04 -11.40
CA ALA A 153 -8.77 5.16 -11.97
C ALA A 153 -7.54 5.93 -12.46
N ALA A 154 -7.74 7.03 -13.19
CA ALA A 154 -6.65 7.86 -13.71
C ALA A 154 -5.81 8.46 -12.57
N ILE A 155 -6.46 9.00 -11.53
CA ILE A 155 -5.78 9.52 -10.33
C ILE A 155 -5.03 8.41 -9.61
N THR A 156 -5.64 7.23 -9.45
CA THR A 156 -5.01 6.10 -8.75
C THR A 156 -3.78 5.60 -9.48
N VAL A 157 -3.89 5.32 -10.78
CA VAL A 157 -2.78 4.78 -11.59
C VAL A 157 -1.68 5.83 -11.77
N GLY A 158 -2.05 7.07 -12.08
CA GLY A 158 -1.10 8.17 -12.23
C GLY A 158 -0.39 8.50 -10.92
N GLY A 159 -1.12 8.53 -9.81
CA GLY A 159 -0.57 8.74 -8.48
C GLY A 159 0.37 7.63 -8.04
N LYS A 160 0.01 6.35 -8.27
CA LYS A 160 0.91 5.21 -8.02
C LYS A 160 2.19 5.28 -8.84
N ALA A 161 2.10 5.69 -10.11
CA ALA A 161 3.29 5.84 -10.97
C ALA A 161 4.26 6.89 -10.41
N ILE A 162 3.75 8.06 -9.99
CA ILE A 162 4.55 9.10 -9.33
C ILE A 162 5.13 8.59 -8.00
N GLY A 163 4.29 7.94 -7.18
CA GLY A 163 4.68 7.42 -5.88
C GLY A 163 5.79 6.38 -5.97
N LYS A 164 5.76 5.52 -7.01
CA LYS A 164 6.80 4.53 -7.28
C LYS A 164 8.16 5.17 -7.57
N GLU A 165 8.18 6.25 -8.34
CA GLU A 165 9.41 6.98 -8.65
C GLU A 165 10.05 7.58 -7.38
N ILE A 166 9.21 8.13 -6.49
CA ILE A 166 9.64 8.66 -5.19
C ILE A 166 10.13 7.53 -4.30
N ALA A 167 9.41 6.41 -4.24
CA ALA A 167 9.74 5.23 -3.44
C ALA A 167 11.12 4.69 -3.80
N LEU A 168 11.42 4.56 -5.10
CA LEU A 168 12.68 4.00 -5.58
C LEU A 168 13.86 4.94 -5.31
N ARG A 169 13.70 6.25 -5.53
CA ARG A 169 14.78 7.23 -5.28
C ARG A 169 15.11 7.41 -3.80
N HIS A 170 14.12 7.28 -2.92
CA HIS A 170 14.26 7.55 -1.49
C HIS A 170 13.99 6.32 -0.62
N ALA A 171 14.12 5.10 -1.15
CA ALA A 171 13.76 3.85 -0.48
C ALA A 171 14.37 3.74 0.92
N ASN A 172 15.69 3.91 1.01
CA ASN A 172 16.43 3.83 2.28
C ASN A 172 16.00 4.91 3.28
N LEU A 173 15.68 6.12 2.83
CA LEU A 173 15.21 7.20 3.72
C LEU A 173 13.81 6.91 4.26
N ILE A 174 12.90 6.42 3.40
CA ILE A 174 11.54 6.06 3.78
C ILE A 174 11.57 4.93 4.81
N VAL A 175 12.35 3.87 4.55
CA VAL A 175 12.51 2.75 5.48
C VAL A 175 13.17 3.18 6.78
N TYR A 176 14.15 4.08 6.73
CA TYR A 176 14.74 4.67 7.94
C TYR A 176 13.69 5.38 8.80
N ARG A 177 12.84 6.22 8.19
CA ARG A 177 11.75 6.89 8.91
C ARG A 177 10.77 5.89 9.53
N LEU A 178 10.40 4.83 8.82
CA LEU A 178 9.58 3.75 9.35
C LEU A 178 10.25 3.06 10.55
N GLY A 179 11.55 2.76 10.45
CA GLY A 179 12.33 2.15 11.54
C GLY A 179 12.47 3.06 12.76
N VAL A 180 12.56 4.39 12.57
CA VAL A 180 12.54 5.36 13.67
C VAL A 180 11.18 5.37 14.38
N ILE A 181 10.07 5.42 13.63
CA ILE A 181 8.71 5.36 14.19
C ILE A 181 8.52 4.06 14.98
N TYR A 182 8.91 2.93 14.40
CA TYR A 182 8.83 1.63 15.08
C TYR A 182 9.68 1.61 16.36
N SER A 183 10.87 2.21 16.34
CA SER A 183 11.72 2.36 17.52
C SER A 183 11.07 3.19 18.63
N TYR A 184 10.28 4.22 18.29
CA TYR A 184 9.51 4.99 19.28
C TYR A 184 8.42 4.16 19.93
N MET A 185 7.64 3.42 19.15
CA MET A 185 6.59 2.54 19.67
C MET A 185 7.18 1.45 20.57
N ARG A 186 8.28 0.81 20.15
CA ARG A 186 8.95 -0.22 20.94
C ARG A 186 9.49 0.31 22.27
N LYS A 187 9.98 1.55 22.31
CA LYS A 187 10.48 2.17 23.54
C LYS A 187 9.35 2.51 24.53
N GLN A 188 8.12 2.76 24.04
CA GLN A 188 6.95 2.91 24.92
C GLN A 188 6.51 1.58 25.53
N ASN A 189 6.54 0.48 24.78
CA ASN A 189 6.17 -0.86 25.29
C ASN A 189 7.18 -1.46 26.29
N ASN A 190 8.34 -0.85 26.47
CA ASN A 190 9.40 -1.30 27.38
C ASN A 190 9.57 -0.39 28.61
N LYS A 191 8.58 0.47 28.87
CA LYS A 191 8.41 1.26 30.10
C LYS A 191 7.13 0.81 30.79
#